data_AF-A0A833TWK5-F1
#
_entry.id   AF-A0A833TWK5-F1
#
_cell.length_a   1.000
_cell.length_b   1.000
_cell.length_c   1.000
_cell.angle_alpha   90.00
_cell.angle_beta   90.00
_cell.angle_gamma   90.00
#
_symmetry.space_group_name_H-M   'P 1'
#
loop_
_entity.id
_entity.type
_entity.pdbx_description
1 polymer ?
#
loop_
_entity_poly.entity_id
_entity_poly.type
_entity_poly.pdbx_seq_one_letter_code
_entity_poly.pdbx_strand_id
1 'polypeptide(L)'
;MSYKRWSDVPPAIKEELIDRVRSDFVLDWDRENDRLTVRKALRKRFNSFHHDLHKIYESYGSHAEALADGTSLVDPIVWVKLCERWGSDAFKKISAQNRENRKKQAINHTSGRKSFVRLLEQKRNENGNLVDFYKETRWSKKKNAFVTDATESTYKEMQGRLDGLGPEQRSDEAAATVFREVLGHRPGYARGLGEMVIPESSRQRDKV
;
A
#
# COMPACT_ATOMS: atom_id res chain seq x y z
N MET A 1 11.99 -16.81 -9.21
CA MET A 1 12.28 -15.37 -9.04
C MET A 1 12.54 -14.61 -10.34
N SER A 2 12.55 -15.26 -11.52
CA SER A 2 12.76 -14.60 -12.82
C SER A 2 11.52 -13.91 -13.41
N TYR A 3 10.38 -13.99 -12.74
CA TYR A 3 9.11 -13.45 -13.24
C TYR A 3 9.09 -11.92 -13.20
N LYS A 4 8.49 -11.29 -14.21
CA LYS A 4 8.42 -9.83 -14.28
C LYS A 4 7.48 -9.27 -13.21
N ARG A 5 6.35 -9.93 -12.98
CA ARG A 5 5.33 -9.50 -12.01
C ARG A 5 4.91 -10.68 -11.15
N TRP A 6 4.44 -10.38 -9.93
CA TRP A 6 3.84 -11.39 -9.05
C TRP A 6 2.64 -12.11 -9.69
N SER A 7 1.89 -11.41 -10.57
CA SER A 7 0.80 -12.00 -11.35
C SER A 7 1.28 -13.18 -12.19
N ASP A 8 2.50 -13.08 -12.74
CA ASP A 8 3.07 -14.01 -13.71
C ASP A 8 3.69 -15.24 -13.02
N VAL A 9 3.82 -15.21 -11.69
CA VAL A 9 4.28 -16.36 -10.91
C VAL A 9 3.21 -17.46 -10.97
N PRO A 10 3.57 -18.70 -11.34
CA PRO A 10 2.64 -19.83 -11.38
C PRO A 10 1.88 -20.03 -10.06
N PRO A 11 0.59 -20.40 -10.12
CA PRO A 11 -0.21 -20.68 -8.92
C PRO A 11 0.46 -21.70 -7.99
N ALA A 12 1.03 -22.78 -8.53
CA ALA A 12 1.69 -23.82 -7.74
C ALA A 12 2.80 -23.26 -6.81
N ILE A 13 3.63 -22.33 -7.32
CA ILE A 13 4.68 -21.68 -6.52
C ILE A 13 4.07 -20.77 -5.44
N LYS A 14 2.93 -20.12 -5.74
CA LYS A 14 2.24 -19.28 -4.75
C LYS A 14 1.63 -20.13 -3.63
N GLU A 15 1.03 -21.27 -3.97
CA GLU A 15 0.45 -22.19 -3.00
C GLU A 15 1.53 -22.80 -2.10
N GLU A 16 2.69 -23.20 -2.66
CA GLU A 16 3.83 -23.66 -1.84
C GLU A 16 4.27 -22.62 -0.81
N LEU A 17 4.34 -21.34 -1.21
CA LEU A 17 4.66 -20.24 -0.28
C LEU A 17 3.56 -20.01 0.76
N ILE A 18 2.30 -20.19 0.38
CA ILE A 18 1.16 -20.09 1.29
C ILE A 18 1.21 -21.22 2.32
N ASP A 19 1.49 -22.45 1.90
CA ASP A 19 1.56 -23.60 2.80
C ASP A 19 2.68 -23.46 3.85
N ARG A 20 3.82 -22.86 3.48
CA ARG A 20 4.87 -22.49 4.44
C ARG A 20 4.41 -21.41 5.42
N VAL A 21 3.63 -20.43 4.98
CA VAL A 21 3.04 -19.45 5.92
C VAL A 21 2.05 -20.14 6.85
N ARG A 22 1.29 -21.12 6.36
CA ARG A 22 0.32 -21.88 7.16
C ARG A 22 0.99 -22.82 8.16
N SER A 23 2.22 -23.31 7.90
CA SER A 23 2.95 -24.10 8.90
C SER A 23 3.44 -23.25 10.07
N ASP A 24 3.79 -22.00 9.81
CA ASP A 24 4.48 -21.14 10.80
C ASP A 24 3.51 -20.26 11.60
N PHE A 25 2.29 -20.01 11.08
CA PHE A 25 1.33 -19.09 11.65
C PHE A 25 -0.06 -19.71 11.80
N VAL A 26 -0.70 -19.45 12.95
CA VAL A 26 -2.13 -19.77 13.17
C VAL A 26 -2.99 -18.68 12.55
N LEU A 27 -3.62 -18.99 11.42
CA LEU A 27 -4.49 -18.08 10.66
C LEU A 27 -5.85 -18.73 10.42
N ASP A 28 -6.91 -17.94 10.44
CA ASP A 28 -8.24 -18.42 10.06
C ASP A 28 -8.33 -18.46 8.53
N TRP A 29 -8.10 -19.64 7.95
CA TRP A 29 -8.09 -19.79 6.51
C TRP A 29 -9.48 -19.79 5.89
N ASP A 30 -10.56 -19.89 6.68
CA ASP A 30 -11.93 -19.75 6.20
C ASP A 30 -12.31 -18.27 6.00
N ARG A 31 -11.63 -17.37 6.71
CA ARG A 31 -11.77 -15.92 6.54
C ARG A 31 -11.04 -15.40 5.30
N GLU A 32 -11.79 -14.82 4.36
CA GLU A 32 -11.24 -14.25 3.12
C GLU A 32 -10.19 -13.16 3.37
N ASN A 33 -10.39 -12.32 4.39
CA ASN A 33 -9.44 -11.25 4.72
C ASN A 33 -8.06 -11.78 5.11
N ASP A 34 -8.00 -12.92 5.79
CA ASP A 34 -6.75 -13.55 6.21
C ASP A 34 -6.02 -14.11 4.99
N ARG A 35 -6.75 -14.82 4.10
CA ARG A 35 -6.23 -15.30 2.82
C ARG A 35 -5.68 -14.15 1.95
N LEU A 36 -6.43 -13.06 1.83
CA LEU A 36 -6.01 -11.88 1.08
C LEU A 36 -4.78 -11.19 1.69
N THR A 37 -4.71 -11.14 3.02
CA THR A 37 -3.58 -10.56 3.75
C THR A 37 -2.30 -11.33 3.48
N VAL A 38 -2.33 -12.67 3.54
CA VAL A 38 -1.18 -13.52 3.22
C VAL A 38 -0.73 -13.31 1.78
N ARG A 39 -1.65 -13.40 0.81
CA ARG A 39 -1.33 -13.19 -0.61
C ARG A 39 -0.73 -11.81 -0.88
N LYS A 40 -1.22 -10.79 -0.19
CA LYS A 40 -0.70 -9.41 -0.28
C LYS A 40 0.68 -9.29 0.34
N ALA A 41 0.94 -9.92 1.48
CA ALA A 41 2.25 -9.94 2.12
C ALA A 41 3.30 -10.61 1.23
N LEU A 42 2.97 -11.77 0.63
CA LEU A 42 3.85 -12.47 -0.32
C LEU A 42 4.16 -11.59 -1.54
N ARG A 43 3.14 -10.95 -2.14
CA ARG A 43 3.34 -9.99 -3.23
C ARG A 43 4.27 -8.83 -2.85
N LYS A 44 4.09 -8.27 -1.64
CA LYS A 44 4.95 -7.18 -1.15
C LYS A 44 6.38 -7.65 -0.99
N ARG A 45 6.59 -8.83 -0.41
CA ARG A 45 7.94 -9.40 -0.24
C ARG A 45 8.61 -9.66 -1.59
N PHE A 46 7.89 -10.20 -2.55
CA PHE A 46 8.36 -10.37 -3.92
C PHE A 46 8.81 -9.04 -4.53
N ASN A 47 7.96 -8.01 -4.49
CA ASN A 47 8.30 -6.70 -5.05
C ASN A 47 9.46 -6.03 -4.33
N SER A 48 9.55 -6.16 -3.00
CA SER A 48 10.66 -5.64 -2.20
C SER A 48 11.98 -6.29 -2.62
N PHE A 49 12.00 -7.62 -2.75
CA PHE A 49 13.18 -8.34 -3.18
C PHE A 49 13.61 -7.94 -4.60
N HIS A 50 12.67 -7.79 -5.54
CA HIS A 50 12.96 -7.25 -6.87
C HIS A 50 13.54 -5.83 -6.82
N HIS A 51 13.06 -4.99 -5.90
CA HIS A 51 13.60 -3.65 -5.71
C HIS A 51 15.02 -3.69 -5.12
N ASP A 52 15.29 -4.60 -4.19
CA ASP A 52 16.64 -4.78 -3.63
C ASP A 52 17.63 -5.23 -4.70
N LEU A 53 17.23 -6.18 -5.54
CA LEU A 53 18.04 -6.60 -6.69
C LEU A 53 18.22 -5.47 -7.71
N HIS A 54 17.20 -4.65 -7.96
CA HIS A 54 17.32 -3.51 -8.87
C HIS A 54 18.29 -2.44 -8.33
N LYS A 55 18.36 -2.23 -7.00
CA LYS A 55 19.36 -1.34 -6.41
C LYS A 55 20.79 -1.84 -6.63
N ILE A 56 21.00 -3.16 -6.55
CA ILE A 56 22.30 -3.77 -6.89
C ILE A 56 22.61 -3.51 -8.37
N TYR A 57 21.63 -3.73 -9.25
CA TYR A 57 21.78 -3.44 -10.68
C TYR A 57 22.15 -1.97 -10.95
N GLU A 58 21.46 -1.02 -10.30
CA GLU A 58 21.73 0.43 -10.41
C GLU A 58 23.07 0.85 -9.79
N SER A 59 23.70 0.00 -8.97
CA SER A 59 25.01 0.29 -8.36
C SER A 59 26.19 0.03 -9.30
N TYR A 60 26.00 -0.77 -10.34
CA TYR A 60 27.00 -1.00 -11.39
C TYR A 60 27.13 0.21 -12.31
N GLY A 61 28.34 0.45 -12.82
CA GLY A 61 28.62 1.55 -13.74
C GLY A 61 28.01 1.35 -15.13
N SER A 62 27.80 0.08 -15.54
CA SER A 62 27.19 -0.24 -16.83
C SER A 62 26.33 -1.50 -16.82
N HIS A 63 25.47 -1.64 -17.83
CA HIS A 63 24.67 -2.84 -18.03
C HIS A 63 25.52 -4.10 -18.30
N ALA A 64 26.63 -3.94 -19.04
CA ALA A 64 27.55 -5.04 -19.34
C ALA A 64 28.27 -5.54 -18.08
N GLU A 65 28.70 -4.61 -17.23
CA GLU A 65 29.30 -4.91 -15.92
C GLU A 65 28.32 -5.66 -15.02
N ALA A 66 27.07 -5.18 -14.93
CA ALA A 66 26.04 -5.87 -14.15
C ALA A 66 25.78 -7.30 -14.64
N LEU A 67 25.86 -7.57 -15.94
CA LEU A 67 25.70 -8.92 -16.49
C LEU A 67 26.91 -9.83 -16.20
N ALA A 68 28.12 -9.27 -16.18
CA ALA A 68 29.35 -10.02 -15.94
C ALA A 68 29.53 -10.41 -14.46
N ASP A 69 29.33 -9.45 -13.55
CA ASP A 69 29.63 -9.63 -12.13
C ASP A 69 28.51 -10.34 -11.36
N GLY A 70 27.25 -10.12 -11.76
CA GLY A 70 26.12 -10.85 -11.20
C GLY A 70 25.71 -10.44 -9.78
N THR A 71 25.08 -11.35 -9.05
CA THR A 71 24.83 -11.22 -7.61
C THR A 71 24.71 -12.60 -6.97
N SER A 72 25.09 -12.73 -5.70
CA SER A 72 24.94 -13.98 -4.94
C SER A 72 23.50 -14.23 -4.45
N LEU A 73 22.61 -13.22 -4.54
CA LEU A 73 21.25 -13.30 -4.00
C LEU A 73 20.30 -14.15 -4.85
N VAL A 74 20.62 -14.39 -6.11
CA VAL A 74 19.82 -15.20 -7.03
C VAL A 74 20.73 -16.00 -7.95
N ASP A 75 20.19 -17.06 -8.52
CA ASP A 75 20.87 -17.81 -9.57
C ASP A 75 21.30 -16.90 -10.75
N PRO A 76 22.49 -17.11 -11.34
CA PRO A 76 23.00 -16.28 -12.44
C PRO A 76 22.02 -16.17 -13.62
N ILE A 77 21.32 -17.24 -13.98
CA ILE A 77 20.35 -17.23 -15.09
C ILE A 77 19.15 -16.34 -14.73
N VAL A 78 18.74 -16.33 -13.46
CA VAL A 78 17.69 -15.44 -12.96
C VAL A 78 18.16 -14.00 -13.01
N TRP A 79 19.39 -13.72 -12.59
CA TRP A 79 19.96 -12.38 -12.62
C TRP A 79 20.01 -11.80 -14.04
N VAL A 80 20.54 -12.55 -15.01
CA VAL A 80 20.60 -12.13 -16.43
C VAL A 80 19.23 -11.71 -16.95
N LYS A 81 18.19 -12.53 -16.72
CA LYS A 81 16.81 -12.20 -17.12
C LYS A 81 16.26 -10.92 -16.48
N LEU A 82 16.68 -10.63 -15.25
CA LEU A 82 16.29 -9.39 -14.57
C LEU A 82 17.05 -8.18 -15.12
N CYS A 83 18.35 -8.30 -15.36
CA CYS A 83 19.15 -7.28 -16.02
C CYS A 83 18.58 -6.92 -17.40
N GLU A 84 18.31 -7.91 -18.26
CA GLU A 84 17.70 -7.69 -19.58
C GLU A 84 16.41 -6.87 -19.49
N ARG A 85 15.56 -7.22 -18.51
CA ARG A 85 14.32 -6.47 -18.26
C ARG A 85 14.62 -5.02 -17.86
N TRP A 86 15.53 -4.78 -16.91
CA TRP A 86 15.83 -3.42 -16.43
C TRP A 86 16.56 -2.57 -17.47
N GLY A 87 17.39 -3.20 -18.30
CA GLY A 87 18.07 -2.59 -19.43
C GLY A 87 17.12 -2.18 -20.56
N SER A 88 15.98 -2.86 -20.69
CA SER A 88 15.00 -2.59 -21.76
C SER A 88 14.39 -1.18 -21.70
N ASP A 89 14.16 -0.60 -22.88
CA ASP A 89 13.54 0.73 -23.00
C ASP A 89 12.12 0.78 -22.45
N ALA A 90 11.38 -0.32 -22.60
CA ALA A 90 10.03 -0.45 -22.03
C ALA A 90 10.04 -0.29 -20.51
N PHE A 91 11.01 -0.89 -19.80
CA PHE A 91 11.13 -0.74 -18.36
C PHE A 91 11.59 0.67 -17.98
N LYS A 92 12.61 1.21 -18.65
CA LYS A 92 13.11 2.57 -18.41
C LYS A 92 12.01 3.61 -18.55
N LYS A 93 11.17 3.51 -19.59
CA LYS A 93 10.01 4.39 -19.81
C LYS A 93 9.01 4.33 -18.65
N ILE A 94 8.64 3.11 -18.22
CA ILE A 94 7.70 2.92 -17.10
C ILE A 94 8.31 3.45 -15.79
N SER A 95 9.60 3.19 -15.56
CA SER A 95 10.32 3.65 -14.36
C SER A 95 10.36 5.18 -14.28
N ALA A 96 10.70 5.86 -15.38
CA ALA A 96 10.70 7.31 -15.47
C ALA A 96 9.31 7.89 -15.21
N GLN A 97 8.27 7.34 -15.84
CA GLN A 97 6.89 7.79 -15.60
C GLN A 97 6.46 7.61 -14.14
N ASN A 98 6.81 6.49 -13.51
CA ASN A 98 6.49 6.23 -12.11
C ASN A 98 7.22 7.19 -11.16
N ARG A 99 8.45 7.59 -11.51
CA ARG A 99 9.21 8.61 -10.77
C ARG A 99 8.51 9.97 -10.82
N GLU A 100 8.05 10.39 -12.01
CA GLU A 100 7.27 11.63 -12.15
C GLU A 100 5.92 11.55 -11.43
N ASN A 101 5.24 10.41 -11.49
CA ASN A 101 4.00 10.21 -10.73
C ASN A 101 4.23 10.28 -9.22
N ARG A 102 5.36 9.75 -8.73
CA ARG A 102 5.72 9.81 -7.32
C ARG A 102 6.00 11.24 -6.86
N LYS A 103 6.62 12.09 -7.69
CA LYS A 103 6.83 13.52 -7.39
C LYS A 103 5.50 14.28 -7.22
N LYS A 104 4.43 13.85 -7.89
CA LYS A 104 3.08 14.44 -7.78
C LYS A 104 2.33 14.03 -6.50
N GLN A 105 2.89 13.18 -5.65
CA GLN A 105 2.24 12.77 -4.41
C GLN A 105 2.23 13.93 -3.39
N ALA A 106 1.09 14.59 -3.25
CA ALA A 106 0.92 15.73 -2.34
C ALA A 106 0.48 15.35 -0.92
N ILE A 107 -0.16 14.18 -0.76
CA ILE A 107 -0.70 13.71 0.53
C ILE A 107 0.28 12.73 1.17
N ASN A 108 0.89 13.16 2.28
CA ASN A 108 1.78 12.37 3.12
C ASN A 108 1.11 12.07 4.48
N HIS A 109 1.67 11.15 5.26
CA HIS A 109 1.19 10.79 6.60
C HIS A 109 2.36 10.62 7.58
N THR A 110 2.09 10.68 8.88
CA THR A 110 3.07 10.65 9.98
C THR A 110 3.07 9.36 10.80
N SER A 111 2.21 8.38 10.46
CA SER A 111 2.05 7.11 11.19
C SER A 111 3.27 6.16 11.19
N GLY A 112 4.36 6.53 10.51
CA GLY A 112 5.58 5.74 10.46
C GLY A 112 5.36 4.31 9.94
N ARG A 113 5.92 3.32 10.63
CA ARG A 113 5.82 1.89 10.27
C ARG A 113 4.51 1.23 10.73
N LYS A 114 3.70 1.90 11.54
CA LYS A 114 2.45 1.33 12.05
C LYS A 114 1.36 1.45 10.98
N SER A 115 0.69 0.36 10.67
CA SER A 115 -0.40 0.36 9.70
C SER A 115 -1.60 1.14 10.23
N PHE A 116 -2.38 1.73 9.33
CA PHE A 116 -3.61 2.43 9.71
C PHE A 116 -4.65 1.48 10.32
N VAL A 117 -4.75 0.22 9.87
CA VAL A 117 -5.58 -0.81 10.51
C VAL A 117 -5.22 -0.94 12.00
N ARG A 118 -3.94 -1.08 12.32
CA ARG A 118 -3.50 -1.22 13.72
C ARG A 118 -3.75 0.06 14.52
N LEU A 119 -3.61 1.23 13.91
CA LEU A 119 -3.95 2.49 14.56
C LEU A 119 -5.45 2.58 14.84
N LEU A 120 -6.32 2.25 13.88
CA LEU A 120 -7.77 2.23 14.04
C LEU A 120 -8.19 1.25 15.15
N GLU A 121 -7.62 0.04 15.20
CA GLU A 121 -7.89 -0.94 16.26
C GLU A 121 -7.48 -0.43 17.64
N GLN A 122 -6.29 0.18 17.77
CA GLN A 122 -5.82 0.75 19.04
C GLN A 122 -6.71 1.90 19.53
N LYS A 123 -7.30 2.63 18.59
CA LYS A 123 -8.12 3.82 18.83
C LYS A 123 -9.62 3.55 18.87
N ARG A 124 -10.04 2.29 18.69
CA ARG A 124 -11.46 1.91 18.67
C ARG A 124 -12.22 2.35 19.94
N ASN A 125 -11.53 2.48 21.06
CA ASN A 125 -12.10 2.88 22.35
C ASN A 125 -11.92 4.37 22.67
N GLU A 126 -11.28 5.16 21.80
CA GLU A 126 -10.96 6.57 22.06
C GLU A 126 -12.00 7.56 21.47
N ASN A 127 -13.17 7.09 21.02
CA ASN A 127 -14.28 7.90 20.47
C ASN A 127 -13.88 8.88 19.33
N GLY A 128 -12.85 8.54 18.55
CA GLY A 128 -12.44 9.34 17.39
C GLY A 128 -13.05 8.82 16.08
N ASN A 129 -13.60 9.72 15.28
CA ASN A 129 -14.15 9.37 13.96
C ASN A 129 -13.08 9.36 12.86
N LEU A 130 -13.44 8.98 11.62
CA LEU A 130 -12.48 8.90 10.50
C LEU A 130 -11.90 10.26 10.06
N VAL A 131 -12.57 11.37 10.32
CA VAL A 131 -12.05 12.72 10.04
C VAL A 131 -11.02 13.11 11.10
N ASP A 132 -11.25 12.77 12.37
CA ASP A 132 -10.24 12.93 13.44
C ASP A 132 -9.00 12.08 13.16
N PHE A 133 -9.21 10.83 12.74
CA PHE A 133 -8.15 9.92 12.34
C PHE A 133 -7.33 10.48 11.16
N TYR A 134 -8.00 11.14 10.19
CA TYR A 134 -7.31 11.79 9.09
C TYR A 134 -6.34 12.86 9.60
N LYS A 135 -6.79 13.72 10.51
CA LYS A 135 -5.95 14.74 11.14
C LYS A 135 -4.79 14.13 11.91
N GLU A 136 -5.05 13.19 12.80
CA GLU A 136 -4.03 12.57 13.65
C GLU A 136 -2.88 11.99 12.83
N THR A 137 -3.23 11.21 11.80
CA THR A 137 -2.24 10.54 10.94
C THR A 137 -1.51 11.47 9.98
N ARG A 138 -1.89 12.76 9.90
CA ARG A 138 -1.31 13.75 8.98
C ARG A 138 -0.86 15.02 9.70
N TRP A 139 -0.93 15.01 11.03
CA TRP A 139 -0.41 16.06 11.89
C TRP A 139 1.03 15.76 12.30
N SER A 140 1.89 16.75 12.16
CA SER A 140 3.26 16.69 12.63
C SER A 140 3.35 17.30 14.03
N LYS A 141 3.54 16.45 15.04
CA LYS A 141 3.75 16.91 16.43
C LYS A 141 4.97 17.83 16.55
N LYS A 142 6.03 17.59 15.77
CA LYS A 142 7.24 18.42 15.77
C LYS A 142 7.02 19.83 15.20
N LYS A 143 6.23 19.94 14.13
CA LYS A 143 5.94 21.22 13.47
C LYS A 143 4.69 21.91 14.04
N ASN A 144 3.93 21.20 14.86
CA ASN A 144 2.59 21.58 15.32
C ASN A 144 1.68 22.05 14.16
N ALA A 145 1.72 21.33 13.05
CA ALA A 145 1.01 21.66 11.82
C ALA A 145 0.74 20.40 10.99
N PHE A 146 -0.12 20.52 9.97
CA PHE A 146 -0.28 19.49 8.94
C PHE A 146 1.04 19.26 8.18
N VAL A 147 1.23 18.04 7.66
CA VAL A 147 2.46 17.70 6.93
C VAL A 147 2.62 18.44 5.61
N THR A 148 1.52 18.75 4.95
CA THR A 148 1.46 19.50 3.68
C THR A 148 0.19 20.33 3.62
N ASP A 149 0.23 21.44 2.88
CA ASP A 149 -0.94 22.31 2.68
C ASP A 149 -2.13 21.55 2.07
N ALA A 150 -1.85 20.63 1.14
CA ALA A 150 -2.86 19.76 0.56
C ALA A 150 -3.58 18.90 1.61
N THR A 151 -2.86 18.39 2.63
CA THR A 151 -3.49 17.65 3.73
C THR A 151 -4.38 18.53 4.59
N GLU A 152 -3.97 19.78 4.84
CA GLU A 152 -4.76 20.75 5.60
C GLU A 152 -6.03 21.16 4.84
N SER A 153 -5.93 21.52 3.56
CA SER A 153 -7.09 21.87 2.73
C SER A 153 -8.10 20.74 2.68
N THR A 154 -7.64 19.50 2.50
CA THR A 154 -8.51 18.31 2.50
C THR A 154 -9.22 18.13 3.85
N TYR A 155 -8.51 18.31 4.96
CA TYR A 155 -9.10 18.21 6.30
C TYR A 155 -10.13 19.32 6.54
N LYS A 156 -9.82 20.57 6.15
CA LYS A 156 -10.76 21.70 6.26
C LYS A 156 -12.04 21.46 5.45
N GLU A 157 -11.93 20.84 4.28
CA GLU A 157 -13.11 20.43 3.51
C GLU A 157 -13.95 19.39 4.25
N MET A 158 -13.33 18.33 4.79
CA MET A 158 -14.03 17.32 5.60
C MET A 158 -14.73 17.96 6.80
N GLN A 159 -14.01 18.82 7.52
CA GLN A 159 -14.55 19.50 8.69
C GLN A 159 -15.71 20.43 8.32
N GLY A 160 -15.59 21.20 7.23
CA GLY A 160 -16.67 22.05 6.74
C GLY A 160 -17.94 21.27 6.36
N ARG A 161 -17.80 20.10 5.73
CA ARG A 161 -18.95 19.23 5.42
C ARG A 161 -19.61 18.66 6.68
N LEU A 162 -18.82 18.25 7.68
CA LEU A 162 -19.34 17.82 8.98
C LEU A 162 -20.00 18.96 9.74
N ASP A 163 -19.41 20.16 9.71
CA ASP A 163 -19.95 21.32 10.40
C ASP A 163 -21.27 21.82 9.80
N GLY A 164 -21.47 21.59 8.50
CA GLY A 164 -22.76 21.81 7.83
C GLY A 164 -23.87 20.84 8.23
N LEU A 165 -23.55 19.73 8.91
CA LEU A 165 -24.55 18.81 9.48
C LEU A 165 -25.02 19.31 10.85
N GLY A 166 -26.31 19.11 11.15
CA GLY A 166 -26.86 19.39 12.47
C GLY A 166 -26.17 18.55 13.55
N PRO A 167 -26.08 19.01 14.82
CA PRO A 167 -25.32 18.32 15.88
C PRO A 167 -25.71 16.85 16.05
N GLU A 168 -27.00 16.52 15.93
CA GLU A 168 -27.51 15.14 16.06
C GLU A 168 -27.18 14.25 14.85
N GLN A 169 -26.83 14.85 13.71
CA GLN A 169 -26.48 14.15 12.47
C GLN A 169 -24.97 13.89 12.35
N ARG A 170 -24.15 14.43 13.25
CA ARG A 170 -22.68 14.27 13.26
C ARG A 170 -22.29 12.94 13.90
N SER A 171 -22.81 11.83 13.36
CA SER A 171 -22.44 10.48 13.78
C SER A 171 -21.13 10.00 13.13
N ASP A 172 -20.59 8.88 13.63
CA ASP A 172 -19.41 8.23 13.05
C ASP A 172 -19.66 7.80 11.59
N GLU A 173 -20.88 7.39 11.25
CA GLU A 173 -21.28 7.03 9.89
C GLU A 173 -21.28 8.26 8.96
N ALA A 174 -21.71 9.41 9.46
CA ALA A 174 -21.65 10.67 8.72
C ALA A 174 -20.20 11.07 8.45
N ALA A 175 -19.33 11.00 9.48
CA ALA A 175 -17.89 11.25 9.32
C ALA A 175 -17.23 10.27 8.34
N ALA A 176 -17.59 8.98 8.38
CA ALA A 176 -17.10 7.99 7.43
C ALA A 176 -17.58 8.24 5.99
N THR A 177 -18.77 8.79 5.82
CA THR A 177 -19.31 9.17 4.51
C THR A 177 -18.59 10.40 3.96
N VAL A 178 -18.48 11.47 4.76
CA VAL A 178 -17.71 12.67 4.41
C VAL A 178 -16.26 12.31 4.05
N PHE A 179 -15.60 11.49 4.86
CA PHE A 179 -14.23 11.04 4.62
C PHE A 179 -14.10 10.35 3.24
N ARG A 180 -15.03 9.45 2.91
CA ARG A 180 -15.01 8.71 1.63
C ARG A 180 -15.32 9.61 0.44
N GLU A 181 -16.22 10.57 0.58
CA GLU A 181 -16.58 11.50 -0.50
C GLU A 181 -15.45 12.46 -0.82
N VAL A 182 -14.86 13.10 0.21
CA VAL A 182 -13.78 14.09 0.04
C VAL A 182 -12.53 13.44 -0.58
N LEU A 183 -12.16 12.24 -0.12
CA LEU A 183 -10.99 11.54 -0.67
C LEU A 183 -11.29 10.84 -2.01
N GLY A 184 -12.57 10.63 -2.30
CA GLY A 184 -13.08 9.86 -3.43
C GLY A 184 -13.00 8.35 -3.24
N HIS A 185 -13.67 7.63 -4.12
CA HIS A 185 -13.76 6.16 -4.10
C HIS A 185 -12.98 5.51 -5.25
N ARG A 186 -12.44 4.31 -4.99
CA ARG A 186 -11.95 3.39 -6.03
C ARG A 186 -12.35 1.96 -5.63
N PRO A 187 -12.95 1.16 -6.53
CA PRO A 187 -13.32 -0.22 -6.22
C PRO A 187 -12.12 -1.01 -5.66
N GLY A 188 -12.32 -1.68 -4.52
CA GLY A 188 -11.30 -2.46 -3.84
C GLY A 188 -10.17 -1.66 -3.18
N TYR A 189 -10.31 -0.34 -3.04
CA TYR A 189 -9.30 0.50 -2.38
C TYR A 189 -9.92 1.61 -1.52
N ALA A 190 -9.62 1.59 -0.22
CA ALA A 190 -9.99 2.65 0.70
C ALA A 190 -8.97 3.79 0.63
N ARG A 191 -9.29 4.84 -0.14
CA ARG A 191 -8.43 6.03 -0.22
C ARG A 191 -8.23 6.65 1.16
N GLY A 192 -7.00 7.09 1.42
CA GLY A 192 -6.61 7.69 2.70
C GLY A 192 -6.51 6.74 3.88
N LEU A 193 -6.87 5.45 3.72
CA LEU A 193 -6.76 4.43 4.77
C LEU A 193 -5.59 3.45 4.56
N GLY A 194 -4.67 3.82 3.68
CA GLY A 194 -3.51 3.01 3.36
C GLY A 194 -3.90 1.73 2.63
N GLU A 195 -2.90 0.92 2.32
CA GLU A 195 -3.14 -0.28 1.53
C GLU A 195 -3.73 -1.42 2.38
N MET A 196 -3.48 -1.46 3.69
CA MET A 196 -3.81 -2.62 4.53
C MET A 196 -5.28 -2.69 4.96
N VAL A 197 -6.03 -1.60 4.84
CA VAL A 197 -7.49 -1.66 4.98
C VAL A 197 -8.04 -2.32 3.72
N ILE A 198 -8.49 -3.57 3.85
CA ILE A 198 -9.14 -4.33 2.79
C ILE A 198 -10.64 -3.98 2.88
N PRO A 199 -11.19 -3.22 1.91
CA PRO A 199 -12.61 -2.93 1.91
C PRO A 199 -13.39 -4.22 1.67
N GLU A 200 -14.53 -4.36 2.33
CA GLU A 200 -15.47 -5.42 1.98
C GLU A 200 -15.87 -5.27 0.50
N SER A 201 -15.83 -6.39 -0.21
CA SER A 201 -16.15 -6.37 -1.64
C SER A 201 -17.62 -5.97 -1.81
N SER A 202 -17.94 -5.17 -2.84
CA SER A 202 -19.34 -4.84 -3.15
C SER A 202 -20.22 -6.08 -3.38
N ARG A 203 -19.63 -7.23 -3.73
CA ARG A 203 -20.32 -8.53 -3.90
C ARG A 203 -20.80 -9.17 -2.58
N GLN A 204 -20.34 -8.69 -1.43
CA GLN A 204 -20.79 -9.20 -0.12
C GLN A 204 -21.98 -8.40 0.43
N ARG A 205 -22.25 -7.20 -0.08
CA ARG A 205 -23.40 -6.39 0.34
C ARG A 205 -24.74 -6.92 -0.18
N ASP A 206 -24.73 -7.68 -1.27
CA ASP A 206 -25.94 -8.26 -1.87
C ASP A 206 -26.31 -9.65 -1.28
N LYS A 207 -25.76 -10.01 -0.12
CA LYS A 207 -26.01 -11.32 0.55
C LYS A 207 -26.65 -11.19 1.93
N VAL A 208 -27.26 -10.05 2.26
CA VAL A 208 -28.06 -9.87 3.47
C VAL A 208 -29.49 -9.55 3.07
#